data_AF-A0AAN6N2F5-F1
#
_entry.id   AF-A0AAN6N2F5-F1
#
_cell.length_a   1.000
_cell.length_b   1.000
_cell.length_c   1.000
_cell.angle_alpha   90.00
_cell.angle_beta   90.00
_cell.angle_gamma   90.00
#
_symmetry.space_group_name_H-M   'P 1'
#
loop_
_entity.id
_entity.type
_entity.pdbx_description
1 polymer ?
#
loop_
_entity_poly.entity_id
_entity_poly.type
_entity_poly.pdbx_seq_one_letter_code
_entity_poly.pdbx_strand_id
1 'polypeptide(L)' 'MLLYGIIDELKKFINNTNLLAFFFCQATDSRINSAIAVLRGLIYLLAEQQPSLLTHIRKKYDYAGS' A
#
# COMPACT_ATOMS: atom_id res chain seq x y z
N MET A 1 -6.49 -0.78 -18.53
CA MET A 1 -7.27 -1.84 -17.82
C MET A 1 -8.14 -1.16 -16.78
N LEU A 2 -9.44 -1.50 -16.76
CA LEU A 2 -10.53 -0.75 -16.08
C LEU A 2 -10.22 -0.34 -14.64
N LEU A 3 -9.61 -1.21 -13.82
CA LEU A 3 -9.29 -0.87 -12.44
C LEU A 3 -8.28 0.27 -12.29
N TYR A 4 -7.32 0.39 -13.21
CA TYR A 4 -6.36 1.50 -13.17
C TYR A 4 -7.07 2.84 -13.39
N GLY A 5 -8.04 2.88 -14.31
CA GLY A 5 -8.89 4.05 -14.52
C GLY A 5 -9.74 4.39 -13.29
N ILE A 6 -10.31 3.39 -12.61
CA ILE A 6 -11.07 3.62 -11.37
C ILE A 6 -10.16 4.22 -10.29
N ILE A 7 -8.95 3.70 -10.12
CA ILE A 7 -8.00 4.22 -9.14
C ILE A 7 -7.61 5.66 -9.46
N ASP A 8 -7.36 5.98 -10.73
CA ASP A 8 -7.02 7.34 -11.13
C ASP A 8 -8.18 8.32 -10.92
N GLU A 9 -9.43 7.90 -11.12
CA GLU A 9 -10.58 8.72 -10.71
C GLU A 9 -10.67 8.86 -9.19
N LEU A 10 -10.49 7.78 -8.42
CA LEU A 10 -10.49 7.83 -6.95
C LEU A 10 -9.43 8.81 -6.41
N LYS A 11 -8.22 8.84 -7.00
CA LYS A 11 -7.17 9.78 -6.62
C LYS A 11 -7.61 11.24 -6.73
N LYS A 12 -8.49 11.59 -7.69
CA LYS A 12 -8.99 12.96 -7.85
C LYS A 12 -9.95 13.39 -6.74
N PHE A 13 -10.64 12.44 -6.10
CA PHE A 13 -11.59 12.70 -5.01
C PHE A 13 -10.95 12.70 -3.62
N ILE A 14 -9.72 12.21 -3.52
CA ILE A 14 -9.00 12.12 -2.26
C ILE A 14 -8.29 13.45 -2.03
N ASN A 15 -8.74 14.17 -1.00
CA ASN A 15 -8.11 15.43 -0.57
C ASN A 15 -6.64 15.21 -0.18
N ASN A 16 -5.84 16.27 -0.21
CA ASN A 16 -4.39 16.25 0.11
C ASN A 16 -4.03 15.68 1.50
N THR A 17 -5.01 15.44 2.38
CA THR A 17 -4.81 14.86 3.72
C THR A 17 -5.05 13.35 3.79
N ASN A 18 -5.59 12.73 2.73
CA ASN A 18 -6.00 11.34 2.71
C ASN A 18 -5.04 10.51 1.83
N LEU A 19 -4.81 9.25 2.22
CA LEU A 19 -3.92 8.32 1.51
C LEU A 19 -4.73 7.21 0.83
N LEU A 20 -4.33 6.80 -0.37
CA LEU A 20 -4.97 5.71 -1.12
C LEU A 20 -4.00 4.54 -1.28
N ALA A 21 -4.31 3.39 -0.69
CA ALA A 21 -3.57 2.16 -0.92
C ALA A 21 -4.47 1.08 -1.53
N PHE A 22 -3.92 0.33 -2.49
CA PHE A 22 -4.62 -0.73 -3.20
C PHE A 22 -3.66 -1.87 -3.53
N PHE A 23 -4.19 -3.08 -3.72
CA PHE A 23 -3.41 -4.23 -4.15
C PHE A 23 -4.24 -5.04 -5.16
N PHE A 24 -3.61 -5.49 -6.22
CA PHE A 24 -4.27 -6.33 -7.22
C PHE A 24 -4.02 -7.80 -6.92
N CYS A 25 -5.06 -8.48 -6.43
CA CYS A 25 -5.01 -9.93 -6.27
C CYS A 25 -5.22 -10.61 -7.64
N GLN A 26 -4.28 -11.42 -8.10
CA GLN A 26 -4.43 -12.24 -9.32
C GLN A 26 -5.00 -13.62 -8.97
N ALA A 27 -6.24 -13.90 -9.33
CA ALA A 27 -7.07 -15.00 -8.81
C ALA A 27 -6.38 -16.35 -8.52
N THR A 28 -5.44 -16.79 -9.37
CA THR A 28 -4.84 -18.14 -9.28
C THR A 28 -3.37 -18.18 -8.85
N ASP A 29 -2.68 -17.05 -8.69
CA ASP A 29 -1.26 -17.05 -8.32
C ASP A 29 -1.09 -16.75 -6.83
N SER A 30 -1.10 -17.81 -6.03
CA SER A 30 -0.90 -17.75 -4.57
C SER A 30 0.49 -17.25 -4.16
N ARG A 31 1.48 -17.25 -5.08
CA ARG A 31 2.82 -16.70 -4.81
C ARG A 31 2.76 -15.19 -4.62
N ILE A 32 1.87 -14.53 -5.35
CA ILE A 32 1.69 -13.07 -5.30
C ILE A 32 0.49 -12.64 -4.44
N ASN A 33 -0.50 -13.51 -4.24
CA ASN A 33 -1.66 -13.24 -3.37
C ASN A 33 -1.49 -13.75 -1.93
N SER A 34 -0.26 -13.86 -1.43
CA SER A 34 -0.07 -14.17 -0.01
C SER A 34 -0.48 -12.98 0.85
N ALA A 35 -0.99 -13.24 2.06
CA ALA A 35 -1.32 -12.18 3.02
C ALA A 35 -0.11 -11.25 3.28
N ILE A 36 1.10 -11.81 3.26
CA ILE A 36 2.36 -11.07 3.41
C ILE A 36 2.59 -10.12 2.23
N ALA A 37 2.42 -10.60 0.99
CA ALA A 37 2.60 -9.79 -0.20
C ALA A 37 1.56 -8.65 -0.27
N VAL A 38 0.31 -8.93 0.07
CA VAL A 38 -0.77 -7.93 0.16
C VAL A 38 -0.41 -6.85 1.17
N LEU A 39 -0.09 -7.23 2.41
CA LEU A 39 0.26 -6.27 3.47
C LEU A 39 1.50 -5.45 3.11
N ARG A 40 2.53 -6.09 2.56
CA ARG A 40 3.77 -5.41 2.15
C ARG A 40 3.52 -4.39 1.04
N GLY A 41 2.71 -4.73 0.04
CA GLY A 41 2.34 -3.82 -1.04
C GLY A 41 1.54 -2.62 -0.56
N LEU A 42 0.55 -2.83 0.32
CA LEU A 42 -0.25 -1.75 0.90
C LEU A 42 0.59 -0.81 1.77
N ILE A 43 1.44 -1.35 2.64
CA ILE A 43 2.33 -0.56 3.50
C ILE A 43 3.31 0.26 2.65
N TYR A 44 3.87 -0.33 1.59
CA TYR A 44 4.76 0.35 0.68
C TYR A 44 4.08 1.57 0.02
N LEU A 45 2.88 1.41 -0.52
CA LEU A 45 2.14 2.52 -1.14
C LEU A 45 1.83 3.66 -0.17
N LEU A 46 1.49 3.34 1.08
CA LEU A 46 1.26 4.36 2.12
C LEU A 46 2.55 5.10 2.47
N ALA A 47 3.66 4.37 2.59
CA ALA A 47 4.97 4.93 2.89
C ALA A 47 5.51 5.82 1.76
N GLU A 48 5.24 5.46 0.50
CA GLU A 48 5.59 6.26 -0.68
C GLU A 48 4.82 7.58 -0.71
N GLN A 49 3.52 7.56 -0.42
CA GLN A 49 2.68 8.76 -0.40
C GLN A 49 2.98 9.69 0.78
N GLN A 50 3.32 9.14 1.93
CA GLN A 50 3.61 9.92 3.14
C GLN A 50 4.93 9.45 3.79
N PRO A 51 6.07 10.06 3.40
CA PRO A 51 7.39 9.68 3.92
C PRO A 51 7.52 9.78 5.44
N SER A 52 6.73 10.64 6.10
CA SER A 52 6.71 10.70 7.56
C SER A 52 6.21 9.41 8.22
N LEU A 53 5.45 8.55 7.52
CA LEU A 53 5.07 7.23 8.03
C LEU A 53 6.28 6.28 8.14
N LEU A 54 7.28 6.43 7.26
CA LEU A 54 8.47 5.58 7.29
C LEU A 54 9.20 5.67 8.62
N THR A 55 9.31 6.87 9.22
CA THR A 55 9.97 7.02 10.52
C THR A 55 9.23 6.28 11.64
N HIS A 56 7.89 6.28 11.60
CA HIS A 56 7.06 5.57 12.56
C HIS A 56 7.11 4.05 12.37
N ILE A 57 7.06 3.58 11.12
CA ILE A 57 7.14 2.16 10.77
C ILE A 57 8.53 1.63 11.10
N ARG A 58 9.59 2.33 10.69
CA ARG A 58 10.98 1.95 10.92
C ARG A 58 11.30 1.87 12.41
N LYS A 59 10.86 2.84 13.21
CA LYS A 59 11.03 2.82 14.67
C LYS A 59 10.42 1.56 15.31
N LYS A 60 9.23 1.15 14.86
CA LYS A 60 8.60 -0.10 15.34
C LYS A 60 9.28 -1.36 14.79
N TYR A 61 9.74 -1.34 13.54
CA TYR A 61 10.43 -2.48 12.91
C TYR A 61 11.79 -2.73 13.56
N ASP A 62 12.57 -1.68 13.79
CA ASP A 62 13.87 -1.75 14.49
C ASP A 62 13.68 -2.22 15.95
N TYR A 63 12.59 -1.82 16.62
CA TYR A 63 12.26 -2.31 17.97
C TYR A 63 11.81 -3.77 17.98
N ALA A 64 11.06 -4.20 16.97
CA ALA A 64 10.60 -5.59 16.86
C ALA A 64 11.75 -6.57 16.59
N GLY A 65 12.87 -6.08 16.02
CA GLY A 65 14.07 -6.86 15.80
C GLY A 65 13.89 -7.88 14.67
N SER A 66 14.73 -7.75 13.65
CA SER A 66 15.06 -8.79 12.67
C SER A 66 15.37 -10.14 13.32
#